data_AF-A0A1Y3THH3-F1
#
_entry.id   AF-A0A1Y3THH3-F1
#
_cell.length_a   1.000
_cell.length_b   1.000
_cell.length_c   1.000
_cell.angle_alpha   90.00
_cell.angle_beta   90.00
_cell.angle_gamma   90.00
#
_symmetry.space_group_name_H-M   'P 1'
#
loop_
_entity.id
_entity.type
_entity.pdbx_description
1 polymer ?
#
loop_
_entity_poly.entity_id
_entity_poly.type
_entity_poly.pdbx_seq_one_letter_code
_entity_poly.pdbx_strand_id
1 'polypeptide(L)'
;MKKSNFIAMILGTIGTVFFALGMCMALIEDWGMFRQGIVCGVIGMVVLLAALVIWRRMEGKQPVHLDGKTLGTILVAVVGALLLGVGMCLSMVFELMVPGIVVGLMGIVALLMLIPLTRGLKD
;
A
#
# COMPACT_ATOMS: atom_id res chain seq x y z
N MET A 1 -3.86 23.21 -5.20
CA MET A 1 -4.46 21.91 -4.79
C MET A 1 -5.95 22.13 -4.57
N LYS A 2 -6.85 21.38 -5.23
CA LYS A 2 -8.29 21.46 -4.92
C LYS A 2 -8.52 20.94 -3.49
N LYS A 3 -9.40 21.58 -2.72
CA LYS A 3 -9.72 21.23 -1.32
C LYS A 3 -10.02 19.74 -1.14
N SER A 4 -10.65 19.13 -2.15
CA SER A 4 -10.97 17.71 -2.23
C SER A 4 -9.76 16.78 -2.21
N ASN A 5 -8.67 17.15 -2.88
CA ASN A 5 -7.48 16.30 -2.99
C ASN A 5 -6.68 16.30 -1.67
N PHE A 6 -6.72 17.41 -0.94
CA PHE A 6 -6.13 17.51 0.38
C PHE A 6 -6.89 16.67 1.41
N ILE A 7 -8.23 16.73 1.38
CA ILE A 7 -9.08 15.89 2.24
C ILE A 7 -8.85 14.40 1.95
N ALA A 8 -8.80 14.00 0.68
CA ALA A 8 -8.54 12.62 0.30
C ALA A 8 -7.15 12.13 0.74
N MET A 9 -6.12 12.97 0.62
CA MET A 9 -4.78 12.65 1.09
C MET A 9 -4.75 12.45 2.61
N ILE A 10 -5.41 13.32 3.38
CA ILE A 10 -5.50 13.18 4.84
C ILE A 10 -6.29 11.93 5.24
N LEU A 11 -7.49 11.75 4.68
CA LEU A 11 -8.34 10.58 4.99
C LEU A 11 -7.64 9.27 4.59
N GLY A 12 -6.95 9.25 3.46
CA GLY A 12 -6.17 8.12 2.99
C GLY A 12 -4.97 7.82 3.88
N THR A 13 -4.22 8.84 4.31
CA THR A 13 -3.08 8.67 5.24
C THR A 13 -3.55 8.11 6.58
N ILE A 14 -4.60 8.71 7.17
CA ILE A 14 -5.15 8.25 8.46
C ILE A 14 -5.67 6.82 8.34
N GLY A 15 -6.43 6.51 7.28
CA GLY A 15 -6.95 5.16 7.04
C GLY A 15 -5.84 4.12 6.87
N THR A 16 -4.77 4.47 6.15
CA THR A 16 -3.61 3.58 5.93
C THR A 16 -2.87 3.32 7.23
N VAL A 17 -2.66 4.34 8.06
CA VAL A 17 -2.00 4.20 9.36
C VAL A 17 -2.83 3.31 10.28
N PHE A 18 -4.14 3.53 10.38
CA PHE A 18 -5.03 2.68 11.18
C PHE A 18 -5.04 1.23 10.70
N PHE A 19 -5.06 1.02 9.38
CA PHE A 19 -5.01 -0.31 8.79
C PHE A 19 -3.67 -1.02 9.08
N ALA A 20 -2.55 -0.32 8.89
CA ALA A 20 -1.22 -0.85 9.17
C ALA A 20 -1.05 -1.22 10.65
N LEU A 21 -1.49 -0.35 11.57
CA LEU A 21 -1.47 -0.63 13.01
C LEU A 21 -2.36 -1.84 13.37
N GLY A 22 -3.55 -1.95 12.76
CA GLY A 22 -4.43 -3.10 12.94
C GLY A 22 -3.79 -4.41 12.49
N MET A 23 -3.11 -4.40 11.33
CA MET A 23 -2.35 -5.56 10.84
C MET A 23 -1.21 -5.95 11.78
N CYS A 24 -0.44 -4.98 12.29
CA CYS A 24 0.63 -5.25 13.25
C CYS A 24 0.11 -5.85 14.56
N MET A 25 -0.98 -5.31 15.12
CA MET A 25 -1.60 -5.83 16.34
C MET A 25 -2.25 -7.22 16.16
N ALA A 26 -2.62 -7.58 14.93
CA ALA A 26 -3.15 -8.90 14.61
C ALA A 26 -2.04 -9.94 14.35
N LEU A 27 -0.89 -9.54 13.80
CA LEU A 27 0.19 -10.47 13.49
C LEU A 27 1.11 -10.75 14.68
N ILE A 28 1.19 -9.83 15.66
CA ILE A 28 2.02 -9.99 16.85
C ILE A 28 1.16 -10.60 17.97
N GLU A 29 1.24 -11.93 18.11
CA GLU A 29 0.47 -12.69 19.12
C GLU A 29 0.89 -12.37 20.57
N ASP A 30 2.11 -11.88 20.79
CA ASP A 30 2.65 -11.50 22.12
C ASP A 30 1.82 -10.43 22.86
N TRP A 31 1.04 -9.63 22.14
CA TRP A 31 0.22 -8.59 22.76
C TRP A 31 -1.11 -9.14 23.30
N GLY A 32 -1.49 -10.38 22.98
CA GLY A 32 -2.78 -10.97 23.37
C GLY A 32 -4.00 -10.21 22.81
N MET A 33 -3.78 -9.26 21.91
CA MET A 33 -4.78 -8.31 21.42
C MET A 33 -5.27 -8.64 20.01
N PHE A 34 -5.13 -9.89 19.56
CA PHE A 34 -5.51 -10.35 18.22
C PHE A 34 -6.92 -9.89 17.80
N ARG A 35 -7.90 -10.07 18.69
CA ARG A 35 -9.30 -9.66 18.46
C ARG A 35 -9.42 -8.14 18.27
N GLN A 36 -8.65 -7.36 19.03
CA GLN A 36 -8.65 -5.90 18.93
C GLN A 36 -7.90 -5.41 17.68
N GLY A 37 -6.81 -6.09 17.30
CA GLY A 37 -6.08 -5.86 16.06
C GLY A 37 -6.97 -6.07 14.82
N ILE A 38 -7.74 -7.16 14.79
CA ILE A 38 -8.73 -7.41 13.72
C ILE A 38 -9.77 -6.30 13.67
N VAL A 39 -10.35 -5.91 14.82
CA VAL A 39 -11.37 -4.85 14.85
C VAL A 39 -10.80 -3.52 14.34
N CYS A 40 -9.61 -3.12 14.79
CA CYS A 40 -8.93 -1.92 14.30
C CYS A 40 -8.59 -2.01 12.80
N GLY A 41 -8.12 -3.17 12.33
CA GLY A 41 -7.82 -3.41 10.92
C GLY A 41 -9.06 -3.32 10.03
N VAL A 42 -10.18 -3.92 10.46
CA VAL A 42 -11.47 -3.83 9.74
C VAL A 42 -11.97 -2.38 9.70
N ILE A 43 -11.88 -1.65 10.81
CA ILE A 43 -12.21 -0.22 10.83
C ILE A 43 -11.32 0.56 9.86
N GLY A 44 -10.00 0.33 9.88
CA GLY A 44 -9.06 0.95 8.94
C GLY A 44 -9.38 0.66 7.47
N MET A 45 -9.75 -0.58 7.17
CA MET A 45 -10.19 -0.99 5.83
C MET A 45 -11.48 -0.27 5.41
N VAL A 46 -12.48 -0.20 6.30
CA VAL A 46 -13.74 0.51 6.03
C VAL A 46 -13.48 2.01 5.80
N VAL A 47 -12.61 2.62 6.59
CA VAL A 47 -12.20 4.02 6.43
C VAL A 47 -11.48 4.25 5.10
N LEU A 48 -10.58 3.34 4.69
CA LEU A 48 -9.92 3.40 3.39
C LEU A 48 -10.90 3.27 2.22
N LEU A 49 -11.86 2.33 2.31
CA LEU A 49 -12.92 2.18 1.31
C LEU A 49 -13.80 3.42 1.24
N ALA A 50 -14.18 3.99 2.39
CA ALA A 50 -14.94 5.23 2.44
C ALA A 50 -14.14 6.40 1.84
N ALA A 51 -12.83 6.50 2.13
CA ALA A 51 -11.95 7.51 1.55
C ALA A 51 -11.87 7.39 0.02
N LEU A 52 -11.76 6.17 -0.51
CA LEU A 52 -11.79 5.91 -1.95
C LEU A 52 -13.13 6.31 -2.59
N VAL A 53 -14.25 5.99 -1.94
CA VAL A 53 -15.60 6.35 -2.43
C VAL A 53 -15.80 7.87 -2.41
N ILE A 54 -15.43 8.55 -1.32
CA ILE A 54 -15.54 10.01 -1.18
C ILE A 54 -14.68 10.69 -2.23
N TRP A 55 -13.42 10.27 -2.40
CA TRP A 55 -12.53 10.82 -3.41
C TRP A 55 -13.09 10.64 -4.82
N ARG A 56 -13.59 9.44 -5.16
CA ARG A 56 -14.23 9.18 -6.47
C ARG A 56 -15.46 10.04 -6.71
N ARG A 57 -16.33 10.19 -5.70
CA ARG A 57 -17.52 11.05 -5.77
C ARG A 57 -17.14 12.52 -5.96
N MET A 58 -16.09 12.99 -5.29
CA MET A 58 -15.65 14.39 -5.35
C MET A 58 -14.92 14.76 -6.64
N GLU A 59 -14.20 13.83 -7.27
CA GLU A 59 -13.55 14.09 -8.56
C GLU A 59 -14.47 13.88 -9.77
N GLY A 60 -15.68 13.36 -9.59
CA GLY A 60 -16.63 13.12 -10.68
C GLY A 60 -16.08 12.22 -11.79
N LYS A 61 -15.03 11.44 -11.49
CA LYS A 61 -14.35 10.59 -12.46
C LYS A 61 -15.25 9.40 -12.79
N GLN A 62 -15.35 9.13 -14.09
CA GLN A 62 -15.98 7.94 -14.66
C GLN A 62 -15.41 6.66 -14.03
N PRO A 63 -16.17 5.54 -14.04
CA PRO A 63 -15.77 4.28 -13.41
C PRO A 63 -14.35 3.87 -13.81
N VAL A 64 -13.71 3.08 -12.94
CA VAL A 64 -12.37 2.52 -13.15
C VAL A 64 -12.29 1.98 -14.57
N HIS A 65 -11.64 2.72 -15.46
CA HIS A 65 -11.21 2.15 -16.70
C HIS A 65 -10.10 1.19 -16.30
N LEU A 66 -10.46 -0.09 -16.25
CA LEU A 66 -9.52 -1.20 -16.13
C LEU A 66 -8.75 -1.27 -17.43
N ASP A 67 -7.93 -0.25 -17.68
CA ASP A 67 -7.01 -0.24 -18.80
C ASP A 67 -5.89 -1.25 -18.49
N GLY A 68 -5.36 -1.90 -19.52
CA GLY A 68 -4.24 -2.83 -19.36
C GLY A 68 -3.06 -2.18 -18.63
N LYS A 69 -2.88 -0.86 -18.79
CA LYS A 69 -1.90 -0.08 -18.02
C LYS A 69 -2.20 -0.01 -16.52
N THR A 70 -3.46 0.16 -16.12
CA THR A 70 -3.82 0.24 -14.70
C THR A 70 -3.65 -1.12 -14.03
N LEU A 71 -4.07 -2.20 -14.68
CA LEU A 71 -3.88 -3.54 -14.15
C LEU A 71 -2.40 -3.91 -14.06
N GLY A 72 -1.61 -3.58 -15.09
CA GLY A 72 -0.15 -3.76 -15.09
C GLY A 72 0.54 -2.98 -13.96
N THR A 73 0.10 -1.75 -13.72
CA THR A 73 0.61 -0.93 -12.61
C THR A 73 0.30 -1.56 -11.25
N ILE A 74 -0.92 -2.04 -11.04
CA ILE A 74 -1.29 -2.68 -9.77
C ILE A 74 -0.47 -3.97 -9.56
N LEU A 75 -0.32 -4.79 -10.60
CA LEU A 75 0.50 -6.00 -10.55
C LEU A 75 1.96 -5.69 -10.18
N VAL A 76 2.59 -4.71 -10.85
CA VAL A 76 3.97 -4.31 -10.56
C VAL A 76 4.09 -3.75 -9.13
N ALA A 77 3.08 -3.01 -8.65
CA ALA A 77 3.05 -2.51 -7.27
C ALA A 77 2.99 -3.64 -6.24
N VAL A 78 2.15 -4.65 -6.46
CA VAL A 78 2.04 -5.81 -5.58
C VAL A 78 3.34 -6.62 -5.59
N VAL A 79 3.90 -6.90 -6.77
CA VAL A 79 5.15 -7.65 -6.90
C VAL A 79 6.33 -6.90 -6.26
N GLY A 80 6.45 -5.59 -6.50
CA GLY A 80 7.49 -4.75 -5.91
C GLY A 80 7.41 -4.68 -4.38
N ALA A 81 6.19 -4.53 -3.83
CA ALA A 81 5.97 -4.50 -2.39
C ALA A 81 6.29 -5.86 -1.73
N LEU A 82 5.90 -6.97 -2.37
CA LEU A 82 6.20 -8.32 -1.89
C LEU A 82 7.71 -8.60 -1.94
N LEU A 83 8.41 -8.25 -3.02
CA LEU A 83 9.87 -8.40 -3.13
C LEU A 83 10.59 -7.62 -2.02
N LEU A 84 10.16 -6.39 -1.76
CA LEU A 84 10.73 -5.57 -0.68
C LEU A 84 10.47 -6.21 0.69
N GLY A 85 9.25 -6.68 0.95
CA GLY A 85 8.90 -7.40 2.19
C GLY A 85 9.73 -8.67 2.38
N VAL A 86 9.86 -9.50 1.34
CA VAL A 86 10.66 -10.73 1.35
C VAL A 86 12.15 -10.44 1.56
N GLY A 87 12.69 -9.37 0.97
CA GLY A 87 14.06 -8.92 1.21
C GLY A 87 14.33 -8.54 2.67
N MET A 88 13.35 -7.89 3.32
CA MET A 88 13.42 -7.59 4.76
C MET A 88 13.36 -8.86 5.61
N CYS A 89 12.46 -9.79 5.29
CA CYS A 89 12.35 -11.08 5.98
C CYS A 89 13.63 -11.94 5.83
N LEU A 90 14.23 -11.98 4.64
CA LEU A 90 15.50 -12.71 4.40
C LEU A 90 16.66 -12.16 5.23
N SER A 91 16.72 -10.83 5.38
CA SER A 91 17.78 -10.18 6.18
C SER A 91 17.60 -10.41 7.68
N MET A 92 16.36 -10.33 8.20
CA MET A 92 16.09 -10.42 9.65
C MET A 92 15.85 -11.83 10.18
N VAL A 93 15.21 -12.71 9.39
CA VAL A 93 14.79 -14.05 9.86
C VAL A 93 15.78 -15.13 9.46
N PHE A 94 16.38 -15.01 8.27
CA PHE A 94 17.28 -16.04 7.72
C PHE A 94 18.77 -15.70 7.88
N GLU A 95 19.12 -14.53 8.45
CA GLU A 95 20.50 -14.00 8.57
C GLU A 95 21.27 -13.92 7.24
N LEU A 96 20.57 -14.08 6.11
CA LEU A 96 21.12 -14.03 4.77
C LEU A 96 21.13 -12.57 4.28
N MET A 97 21.99 -11.76 4.92
CA MET A 97 22.03 -10.31 4.73
C MET A 97 22.32 -9.90 3.27
N VAL A 98 23.26 -10.59 2.61
CA VAL A 98 23.64 -10.29 1.21
C VAL A 98 22.47 -10.52 0.23
N PRO A 99 21.86 -11.71 0.14
CA PRO A 99 20.74 -11.91 -0.79
C PRO A 99 19.48 -11.13 -0.36
N GLY A 100 19.27 -10.89 0.93
CA GLY A 100 18.18 -10.03 1.42
C GLY A 100 18.28 -8.59 0.91
N ILE A 101 19.48 -7.99 0.95
CA ILE A 101 19.74 -6.65 0.39
C ILE A 101 19.55 -6.63 -1.12
N VAL A 102 20.03 -7.65 -1.85
CA VAL A 102 19.88 -7.74 -3.32
C VAL A 102 18.41 -7.81 -3.73
N VAL A 103 17.62 -8.66 -3.05
CA VAL A 103 16.17 -8.79 -3.31
C VAL A 103 15.43 -7.51 -2.91
N GLY A 104 15.78 -6.90 -1.78
CA GLY A 104 15.22 -5.63 -1.34
C GLY A 104 15.49 -4.48 -2.33
N LEU A 105 16.72 -4.38 -2.85
CA LEU A 105 17.09 -3.43 -3.90
C LEU A 105 16.27 -3.65 -5.18
N MET A 106 16.11 -4.91 -5.61
CA MET A 106 15.23 -5.23 -6.74
C MET A 106 13.79 -4.77 -6.49
N GLY A 107 13.26 -4.97 -5.28
CA GLY A 107 11.94 -4.49 -4.88
C GLY A 107 11.82 -2.96 -4.97
N ILE A 108 12.82 -2.22 -4.47
CA ILE A 108 12.85 -0.76 -4.56
C ILE A 108 12.88 -0.29 -6.01
N VAL A 109 13.72 -0.88 -6.86
CA VAL A 109 13.81 -0.54 -8.29
C VAL A 109 12.47 -0.80 -8.99
N ALA A 110 11.81 -1.93 -8.72
CA ALA A 110 10.49 -2.25 -9.25
C ALA A 110 9.42 -1.23 -8.81
N LEU A 111 9.47 -0.80 -7.54
CA LEU A 111 8.57 0.24 -7.03
C LEU A 111 8.85 1.62 -7.65
N LEU A 112 10.11 1.97 -7.87
CA LEU A 112 10.47 3.23 -8.54
C LEU A 112 10.00 3.26 -10.00
N MET A 113 9.99 2.12 -10.70
CA MET A 113 9.42 2.01 -12.05
C MET A 113 7.91 2.28 -12.10
N LEU A 114 7.19 2.26 -10.98
CA LEU A 114 5.78 2.69 -10.95
C LEU A 114 5.61 4.19 -11.14
N ILE A 115 6.61 5.01 -10.78
CA ILE A 115 6.54 6.46 -10.93
C ILE A 115 6.36 6.87 -12.41
N PRO A 116 7.23 6.44 -13.35
CA PRO A 116 7.03 6.75 -14.76
C PRO A 116 5.77 6.07 -15.34
N LEU A 117 5.39 4.90 -14.83
CA LEU A 117 4.21 4.17 -15.30
C LEU A 117 2.88 4.85 -14.89
N THR A 118 2.83 5.43 -13.69
CA THR A 118 1.63 6.09 -13.13
C THR A 118 1.50 7.55 -13.54
N ARG A 119 2.61 8.28 -13.66
CA ARG A 119 2.62 9.69 -14.08
C ARG A 119 2.58 9.87 -15.59
N GLY A 120 2.85 8.79 -16.35
CA GLY A 120 3.18 8.86 -17.77
C GLY A 120 4.56 9.48 -17.95
N LEU A 121 5.39 8.92 -18.83
CA LEU A 121 6.55 9.62 -19.35
C LEU A 121 6.04 10.89 -20.01
N LYS A 122 6.18 12.00 -19.31
CA LYS A 122 5.93 13.32 -19.85
C LYS A 122 7.27 13.77 -20.42
N ASP A 123 7.41 13.65 -21.73
CA ASP A 123 8.44 14.39 -22.48
C ASP A 123 8.38 15.88 -22.13
#